data_AF-A0A935NG66-F1
#
_entry.id   AF-A0A935NG66-F1
#
_cell.length_a   1.000
_cell.length_b   1.000
_cell.length_c   1.000
_cell.angle_alpha   90.00
_cell.angle_beta   90.00
_cell.angle_gamma   90.00
#
_symmetry.space_group_name_H-M   'P 1'
#
loop_
_entity.id
_entity.type
_entity.pdbx_description
1 polymer ?
#
loop_
_entity_poly.entity_id
_entity_poly.type
_entity_poly.pdbx_seq_one_letter_code
_entity_poly.pdbx_strand_id
1 'polypeptide(L)'
;MINLVLTTSKKLFETKTSLLTKKQSPQIMKSFSILGTFFCFALLVSGTSLQAQSPFNLDDISISNPPTGLCSKADLRFTTFTVQSIVKGKIVNSGAYRAYTVNFRATIINSGSSASTTCNLEPEYRRLGENNFFYAGCQSFAPLNAGASRVVEGSMGIRIPISENKAKIRLYIDSPCAEEHLPTYVYVSECDETNNYSKIVSINLP
;
A
#
# COMPACT_ATOMS: atom_id res chain seq x y z
N MET A 1 -10.02 48.03 47.28
CA MET A 1 -10.31 48.46 45.90
C MET A 1 -9.01 48.89 45.26
N ILE A 2 -8.48 48.11 44.32
CA ILE A 2 -7.25 48.45 43.58
C ILE A 2 -7.65 48.51 42.10
N ASN A 3 -7.65 49.71 41.55
CA ASN A 3 -7.74 49.97 40.12
C ASN A 3 -6.36 49.75 39.52
N LEU A 4 -6.23 48.80 38.58
CA LEU A 4 -5.04 48.68 37.74
C LEU A 4 -5.45 48.90 36.28
N VAL A 5 -4.97 50.03 35.76
CA VAL A 5 -5.13 50.50 34.39
C VAL A 5 -4.31 49.61 33.45
N LEU A 6 -4.95 49.05 32.43
CA LEU A 6 -4.30 48.36 31.31
C LEU A 6 -3.81 49.40 30.30
N THR A 7 -2.51 49.39 29.99
CA THR A 7 -1.94 50.07 28.81
C THR A 7 -1.24 49.06 27.89
N THR A 8 -1.84 48.94 26.71
CA THR A 8 -1.33 48.66 25.35
C THR A 8 0.13 48.24 25.11
N SER A 9 0.31 47.21 24.28
CA SER A 9 1.17 47.27 23.08
C SER A 9 0.90 46.10 22.12
N LYS A 10 0.32 46.38 20.94
CA LYS A 10 0.28 45.48 19.77
C LYS A 10 1.32 45.99 18.76
N LYS A 11 2.34 45.19 18.46
CA LYS A 11 3.18 45.30 17.23
C LYS A 11 2.52 44.39 16.18
N LEU A 12 1.97 44.91 15.08
CA LEU A 12 2.61 45.33 13.83
C LEU A 12 3.31 44.17 13.09
N PHE A 13 2.66 43.67 12.04
CA PHE A 13 3.34 43.15 10.85
C PHE A 13 2.50 43.54 9.62
N GLU A 14 3.07 44.45 8.83
CA GLU A 14 2.51 44.99 7.59
C GLU A 14 2.69 43.97 6.46
N THR A 15 1.65 43.78 5.66
CA THR A 15 1.74 43.04 4.38
C THR A 15 1.81 44.06 3.25
N LYS A 16 2.94 44.13 2.55
CA LYS A 16 3.07 44.81 1.26
C LYS A 16 3.46 43.79 0.21
N THR A 17 2.59 43.58 -0.78
CA THR A 17 3.00 43.00 -2.06
C THR A 17 2.31 43.78 -3.16
N SER A 18 3.11 44.45 -3.98
CA SER A 18 2.71 45.03 -5.26
C SER A 18 3.72 44.52 -6.29
N LEU A 19 3.25 43.87 -7.35
CA LEU A 19 3.47 44.31 -8.73
C LEU A 19 2.88 43.31 -9.73
N LEU A 20 2.23 43.89 -10.74
CA LEU A 20 1.62 43.24 -11.89
C LEU A 20 2.66 42.51 -12.76
N THR A 21 2.21 41.53 -13.54
CA THR A 21 2.19 41.67 -15.00
C THR A 21 1.27 40.64 -15.65
N LYS A 22 0.26 41.16 -16.34
CA LYS A 22 -0.63 40.47 -17.26
C LYS A 22 -0.01 40.62 -18.66
N LYS A 23 0.30 39.53 -19.36
CA LYS A 23 0.48 39.57 -20.82
C LYS A 23 -0.13 38.31 -21.44
N GLN A 24 -1.01 38.58 -22.39
CA GLN A 24 -1.90 37.66 -23.09
C GLN A 24 -1.34 37.46 -24.51
N SER A 25 -1.39 36.23 -25.06
CA SER A 25 -1.76 36.03 -26.47
C SER A 25 -1.96 34.54 -26.87
N PRO A 26 -2.76 34.27 -27.93
CA PRO A 26 -3.47 33.01 -28.12
C PRO A 26 -2.95 32.08 -29.27
N GLN A 27 -3.36 30.81 -29.17
CA GLN A 27 -3.76 29.82 -30.21
C GLN A 27 -3.29 29.98 -31.67
N ILE A 28 -2.60 28.96 -32.24
CA ILE A 28 -2.80 28.49 -33.63
C ILE A 28 -2.57 26.95 -33.72
N MET A 29 -3.63 26.22 -34.09
CA MET A 29 -3.61 24.85 -34.62
C MET A 29 -2.90 24.78 -35.99
N LYS A 30 -2.26 23.65 -36.32
CA LYS A 30 -2.36 22.99 -37.65
C LYS A 30 -1.68 21.61 -37.67
N SER A 31 -2.50 20.61 -37.98
CA SER A 31 -2.17 19.24 -38.38
C SER A 31 -2.02 19.13 -39.90
N PHE A 32 -1.06 18.34 -40.39
CA PHE A 32 -1.00 17.64 -41.70
C PHE A 32 0.18 16.63 -41.62
N SER A 33 0.29 15.49 -42.29
CA SER A 33 -0.60 14.46 -42.87
C SER A 33 0.34 13.50 -43.65
N ILE A 34 0.26 12.19 -43.37
CA ILE A 34 0.40 11.01 -44.25
C ILE A 34 1.63 10.88 -45.20
N LEU A 35 2.42 9.81 -45.04
CA LEU A 35 2.93 8.84 -46.07
C LEU A 35 3.93 7.89 -45.38
N GLY A 36 3.95 6.55 -45.56
CA GLY A 36 3.23 5.72 -46.49
C GLY A 36 3.47 4.20 -46.27
N THR A 37 2.52 3.45 -46.82
CA THR A 37 2.65 2.17 -47.54
C THR A 37 3.30 0.95 -46.87
N PHE A 38 2.42 0.06 -46.42
CA PHE A 38 2.50 -1.40 -46.52
C PHE A 38 3.01 -1.86 -47.91
N PHE A 39 3.97 -2.79 -47.94
CA PHE A 39 4.08 -3.81 -48.98
C PHE A 39 4.75 -5.06 -48.40
N CYS A 40 3.97 -6.14 -48.25
CA CYS A 40 4.47 -7.50 -48.04
C CYS A 40 4.83 -8.11 -49.40
N PHE A 41 6.02 -8.70 -49.51
CA PHE A 41 6.27 -9.82 -50.42
C PHE A 41 7.08 -10.88 -49.68
N ALA A 42 6.47 -12.06 -49.58
CA ALA A 42 7.10 -13.29 -49.13
C ALA A 42 8.02 -13.83 -50.24
N LEU A 43 9.18 -14.34 -49.85
CA LEU A 43 9.98 -15.25 -50.67
C LEU A 43 10.43 -16.42 -49.78
N LEU A 44 9.72 -17.53 -49.98
CA LEU A 44 10.12 -18.88 -49.57
C LEU A 44 11.23 -19.35 -50.51
N VAL A 45 12.37 -19.79 -49.96
CA VAL A 45 13.20 -20.79 -50.65
C VAL A 45 13.79 -21.75 -49.63
N SER A 46 13.50 -23.02 -49.87
CA SER A 46 13.78 -24.21 -49.08
C SER A 46 15.27 -24.51 -48.95
N GLY A 47 15.71 -24.89 -47.75
CA GLY A 47 17.02 -25.48 -47.50
C GLY A 47 16.90 -26.58 -46.46
N THR A 48 16.66 -27.82 -46.91
CA THR A 48 16.80 -29.02 -46.07
C THR A 48 18.27 -29.38 -45.94
N SER A 49 18.77 -29.54 -44.72
CA SER A 49 19.89 -30.44 -44.45
C SER A 49 19.70 -31.15 -43.11
N LEU A 50 20.01 -32.44 -43.12
CA LEU A 50 19.77 -33.44 -42.09
C LEU A 50 20.76 -33.36 -40.92
N GLN A 51 20.22 -33.74 -39.75
CA GLN A 51 20.83 -34.45 -38.60
C GLN A 51 21.93 -33.79 -37.75
N ALA A 52 21.57 -33.57 -36.48
CA ALA A 52 22.18 -34.31 -35.36
C ALA A 52 21.11 -34.51 -34.26
N GLN A 53 20.74 -35.76 -34.00
CA GLN A 53 19.89 -36.14 -32.87
C GLN A 53 20.70 -36.03 -31.57
N SER A 54 20.31 -35.09 -30.71
CA SER A 54 20.56 -35.18 -29.27
C SER A 54 19.30 -35.74 -28.62
N PRO A 55 19.35 -36.77 -27.76
CA PRO A 55 18.20 -37.21 -27.02
C PRO A 55 17.99 -36.24 -25.84
N PHE A 56 17.40 -35.07 -26.11
CA PHE A 56 16.68 -34.40 -25.04
C PHE A 56 15.41 -35.22 -24.80
N ASN A 57 15.44 -36.00 -23.71
CA ASN A 57 14.28 -36.66 -23.13
C ASN A 57 13.14 -35.64 -23.04
N LEU A 58 12.11 -35.83 -23.87
CA LEU A 58 10.85 -35.10 -23.82
C LEU A 58 9.82 -35.82 -22.92
N ASP A 59 10.28 -36.69 -22.03
CA ASP A 59 9.47 -37.30 -20.99
C ASP A 59 9.73 -36.57 -19.66
N ASP A 60 9.38 -35.29 -19.60
CA ASP A 60 8.99 -34.58 -18.36
C ASP A 60 8.60 -33.11 -18.62
N ILE A 61 7.98 -32.81 -19.77
CA ILE A 61 7.09 -31.65 -19.81
C ILE A 61 5.79 -32.10 -19.17
N SER A 62 5.77 -32.08 -17.83
CA SER A 62 4.53 -31.92 -17.10
C SER A 62 3.93 -30.59 -17.55
N ILE A 63 3.10 -30.64 -18.58
CA ILE A 63 2.08 -29.62 -18.84
C ILE A 63 1.20 -29.68 -17.60
N SER A 64 1.56 -28.91 -16.58
CA SER A 64 0.66 -28.62 -15.49
C SER A 64 -0.51 -27.89 -16.14
N ASN A 65 -1.63 -28.58 -16.33
CA ASN A 65 -2.88 -27.91 -16.62
C ASN A 65 -3.00 -26.75 -15.63
N PRO A 66 -3.15 -25.48 -16.08
CA PRO A 66 -3.42 -24.40 -15.15
C PRO A 66 -4.68 -24.83 -14.38
N PRO A 67 -4.71 -24.71 -13.05
CA PRO A 67 -5.87 -25.13 -12.29
C PRO A 67 -7.09 -24.42 -12.87
N THR A 68 -7.95 -25.20 -13.53
CA THR A 68 -9.22 -24.74 -14.09
C THR A 68 -10.12 -24.45 -12.90
N GLY A 69 -10.08 -23.18 -12.48
CA GLY A 69 -10.63 -22.67 -11.22
C GLY A 69 -9.97 -21.36 -10.74
N LEU A 70 -8.94 -20.86 -11.44
CA LEU A 70 -8.29 -19.58 -11.13
C LEU A 70 -9.27 -18.42 -11.33
N CYS A 71 -9.69 -17.80 -10.23
CA CYS A 71 -10.41 -16.55 -10.25
C CYS A 71 -9.61 -15.49 -11.03
N SER A 72 -10.31 -14.76 -11.91
CA SER A 72 -9.69 -13.83 -12.87
C SER A 72 -9.28 -12.47 -12.27
N LYS A 73 -9.35 -12.32 -10.95
CA LYS A 73 -9.14 -11.05 -10.24
C LYS A 73 -7.80 -11.07 -9.48
N ALA A 74 -7.47 -9.97 -8.82
CA ALA A 74 -6.40 -9.97 -7.82
C ALA A 74 -6.84 -10.78 -6.59
N ASP A 75 -5.88 -11.22 -5.78
CA ASP A 75 -6.13 -11.88 -4.49
C ASP A 75 -4.91 -11.60 -3.60
N LEU A 76 -4.95 -10.49 -2.88
CA LEU A 76 -3.92 -10.04 -1.97
C LEU A 76 -4.03 -10.81 -0.67
N ARG A 77 -2.92 -11.39 -0.22
CA ARG A 77 -2.89 -12.13 1.05
C ARG A 77 -1.57 -12.02 1.76
N PHE A 78 -1.63 -12.06 3.08
CA PHE A 78 -0.44 -12.10 3.92
C PHE A 78 0.10 -13.52 4.03
N THR A 79 1.35 -13.74 3.62
CA THR A 79 2.06 -15.00 3.85
C THR A 79 2.86 -14.98 5.15
N THR A 80 3.34 -13.81 5.55
CA THR A 80 4.02 -13.61 6.83
C THR A 80 3.62 -12.28 7.47
N PHE A 81 3.61 -12.27 8.81
CA PHE A 81 3.48 -11.06 9.63
C PHE A 81 4.20 -11.30 10.95
N THR A 82 5.24 -10.50 11.20
CA THR A 82 6.15 -10.66 12.32
C THR A 82 6.47 -9.31 12.95
N VAL A 83 6.42 -9.25 14.28
CA VAL A 83 6.87 -8.09 15.06
C VAL A 83 8.39 -8.11 15.16
N GLN A 84 9.03 -7.01 14.79
CA GLN A 84 10.48 -6.85 14.84
C GLN A 84 10.93 -6.25 16.17
N SER A 85 10.26 -5.17 16.62
CA SER A 85 10.58 -4.51 17.88
C SER A 85 9.39 -3.72 18.42
N ILE A 86 9.42 -3.46 19.72
CA ILE A 86 8.42 -2.64 20.41
C ILE A 86 9.17 -1.56 21.19
N VAL A 87 8.92 -0.30 20.83
CA VAL A 87 9.53 0.86 21.46
C VAL A 87 8.52 1.48 22.43
N LYS A 88 8.91 1.58 23.70
CA LYS A 88 8.10 2.19 24.75
C LYS A 88 8.09 3.70 24.61
N GLY A 89 6.90 4.28 24.56
CA GLY A 89 6.70 5.73 24.47
C GLY A 89 6.27 6.37 25.79
N LYS A 90 5.83 7.62 25.67
CA LYS A 90 5.35 8.45 26.78
C LYS A 90 3.96 8.01 27.28
N ILE A 91 3.64 8.44 28.50
CA ILE A 91 2.29 8.39 29.04
C ILE A 91 1.47 9.51 28.38
N VAL A 92 0.23 9.22 28.01
CA VAL A 92 -0.69 10.12 27.30
C VAL A 92 -2.08 10.09 27.96
N ASN A 93 -2.98 10.98 27.51
CA ASN A 93 -4.35 11.10 27.99
C ASN A 93 -4.42 11.24 29.51
N SER A 94 -3.75 12.26 30.03
CA SER A 94 -3.76 12.63 31.45
C SER A 94 -3.34 11.50 32.40
N GLY A 95 -2.53 10.53 31.94
CA GLY A 95 -2.03 9.44 32.78
C GLY A 95 -2.64 8.06 32.48
N ALA A 96 -3.71 8.00 31.69
CA ALA A 96 -4.47 6.76 31.54
C ALA A 96 -3.80 5.71 30.63
N TYR A 97 -3.03 6.16 29.62
CA TYR A 97 -2.47 5.28 28.60
C TYR A 97 -0.97 5.45 28.43
N ARG A 98 -0.29 4.38 28.04
CA ARG A 98 1.09 4.42 27.52
C ARG A 98 1.07 4.20 26.01
N ALA A 99 1.78 5.08 25.29
CA ALA A 99 2.00 4.92 23.86
C ALA A 99 3.15 3.93 23.60
N TYR A 100 3.04 3.15 22.53
CA TYR A 100 4.11 2.29 22.03
C TYR A 100 4.18 2.39 20.50
N THR A 101 5.38 2.24 19.96
CA THR A 101 5.59 2.04 18.51
C THR A 101 5.99 0.59 18.28
N VAL A 102 5.20 -0.14 17.51
CA VAL A 102 5.47 -1.54 17.15
C VAL A 102 5.97 -1.57 15.72
N ASN A 103 7.23 -1.94 15.52
CA ASN A 103 7.81 -2.12 14.19
C ASN A 103 7.57 -3.55 13.72
N PHE A 104 7.20 -3.73 12.46
CA PHE A 104 6.83 -5.01 11.91
C PHE A 104 7.43 -5.23 10.51
N ARG A 105 7.44 -6.51 10.12
CA ARG A 105 7.73 -6.97 8.77
C ARG A 105 6.63 -7.94 8.33
N ALA A 106 6.10 -7.74 7.14
CA ALA A 106 5.08 -8.58 6.55
C ALA A 106 5.42 -8.91 5.09
N THR A 107 4.91 -10.02 4.58
CA THR A 107 5.00 -10.35 3.15
C THR A 107 3.60 -10.52 2.61
N ILE A 108 3.31 -9.81 1.52
CA ILE A 108 2.04 -9.83 0.82
C ILE A 108 2.29 -10.43 -0.56
N ILE A 109 1.46 -11.40 -0.96
CA ILE A 109 1.45 -11.98 -2.31
C ILE A 109 0.13 -11.62 -2.98
N ASN A 110 0.16 -11.40 -4.29
CA ASN A 110 -1.04 -11.43 -5.12
C ASN A 110 -1.17 -12.83 -5.73
N SER A 111 -1.98 -13.70 -5.14
CA SER A 111 -2.23 -15.06 -5.64
C SER A 111 -3.27 -15.14 -6.74
N GLY A 112 -3.89 -14.02 -7.09
CA GLY A 112 -4.86 -13.93 -8.16
C GLY A 112 -4.18 -14.00 -9.53
N SER A 113 -4.99 -13.98 -10.58
CA SER A 113 -4.50 -14.00 -11.96
C SER A 113 -4.41 -12.62 -12.61
N SER A 114 -4.77 -11.56 -11.88
CA SER A 114 -4.73 -10.16 -12.36
C SER A 114 -3.94 -9.27 -11.40
N ALA A 115 -3.34 -8.20 -11.92
CA ALA A 115 -2.65 -7.21 -11.09
C ALA A 115 -3.63 -6.46 -10.18
N SER A 116 -3.19 -6.13 -8.96
CA SER A 116 -3.96 -5.24 -8.08
C SER A 116 -3.82 -3.78 -8.52
N THR A 117 -4.73 -2.92 -8.09
CA THR A 117 -4.54 -1.47 -8.14
C THR A 117 -3.74 -0.98 -6.93
N THR A 118 -3.45 0.32 -6.87
CA THR A 118 -2.97 0.96 -5.64
C THR A 118 -4.05 0.84 -4.58
N CYS A 119 -3.68 0.45 -3.36
CA CYS A 119 -4.58 0.35 -2.23
C CYS A 119 -3.88 0.82 -0.95
N ASN A 120 -4.50 0.63 0.21
CA ASN A 120 -3.93 0.99 1.50
C ASN A 120 -3.77 -0.23 2.41
N LEU A 121 -2.78 -0.15 3.29
CA LEU A 121 -2.48 -1.14 4.31
C LEU A 121 -2.69 -0.50 5.69
N GLU A 122 -3.63 -1.05 6.45
CA GLU A 122 -3.98 -0.61 7.79
C GLU A 122 -3.41 -1.58 8.83
N PRO A 123 -2.46 -1.17 9.65
CA PRO A 123 -2.21 -1.82 10.92
C PRO A 123 -3.33 -1.53 11.92
N GLU A 124 -3.73 -2.57 12.63
CA GLU A 124 -4.76 -2.50 13.66
C GLU A 124 -4.27 -3.15 14.96
N TYR A 125 -4.78 -2.66 16.08
CA TYR A 125 -4.51 -3.24 17.40
C TYR A 125 -5.76 -3.37 18.24
N ARG A 126 -5.71 -4.26 19.21
CA ARG A 126 -6.77 -4.51 20.17
C ARG A 126 -6.17 -4.67 21.56
N ARG A 127 -6.77 -3.99 22.53
CA ARG A 127 -6.40 -4.09 23.95
C ARG A 127 -6.89 -5.39 24.56
N LEU A 128 -6.40 -5.73 25.74
CA LEU A 128 -6.88 -6.92 26.42
C LEU A 128 -8.33 -6.73 26.87
N GLY A 129 -9.17 -7.75 26.73
CA GLY A 129 -10.59 -7.69 27.11
C GLY A 129 -11.50 -6.93 26.13
N GLU A 130 -10.94 -6.30 25.11
CA GLU A 130 -11.72 -5.66 24.05
C GLU A 130 -12.00 -6.62 22.89
N ASN A 131 -13.16 -6.44 22.25
CA ASN A 131 -13.58 -7.25 21.09
C ASN A 131 -13.18 -6.63 19.76
N ASN A 132 -13.15 -5.30 19.69
CA ASN A 132 -12.94 -4.55 18.45
C ASN A 132 -11.47 -4.19 18.26
N PHE A 133 -11.05 -4.12 17.00
CA PHE A 133 -9.76 -3.57 16.62
C PHE A 133 -9.87 -2.06 16.43
N PHE A 134 -8.79 -1.37 16.80
CA PHE A 134 -8.59 0.05 16.64
C PHE A 134 -7.56 0.31 15.55
N TYR A 135 -7.82 1.38 14.80
CA TYR A 135 -6.89 1.98 13.85
C TYR A 135 -5.54 2.33 14.49
N ALA A 136 -4.43 1.96 13.84
CA ALA A 136 -3.06 2.27 14.28
C ALA A 136 -2.18 2.94 13.21
N GLY A 137 -2.79 3.49 12.17
CA GLY A 137 -2.12 4.16 11.06
C GLY A 137 -2.58 3.61 9.71
N CYS A 138 -2.16 4.26 8.64
CA CYS A 138 -2.47 3.84 7.27
C CYS A 138 -1.25 4.14 6.40
N GLN A 139 -0.96 3.23 5.47
CA GLN A 139 0.13 3.42 4.50
C GLN A 139 -0.34 3.03 3.11
N SER A 140 0.13 3.75 2.09
CA SER A 140 -0.16 3.38 0.70
C SER A 140 0.61 2.11 0.32
N PHE A 141 -0.07 1.23 -0.42
CA PHE A 141 0.49 0.04 -1.02
C PHE A 141 0.38 0.13 -2.55
N ALA A 142 1.53 0.18 -3.21
CA ALA A 142 1.60 0.24 -4.67
C ALA A 142 1.04 -1.04 -5.32
N PRO A 143 0.58 -0.97 -6.59
CA PRO A 143 0.11 -2.14 -7.34
C PRO A 143 1.05 -3.34 -7.25
N LEU A 144 0.49 -4.56 -7.22
CA LEU A 144 1.24 -5.82 -7.20
C LEU A 144 0.75 -6.74 -8.33
N ASN A 145 1.68 -7.12 -9.21
CA ASN A 145 1.39 -8.02 -10.33
C ASN A 145 0.94 -9.41 -9.83
N ALA A 146 0.16 -10.11 -10.66
CA ALA A 146 -0.24 -11.50 -10.41
C ALA A 146 1.00 -12.39 -10.15
N GLY A 147 0.93 -13.23 -9.12
CA GLY A 147 2.01 -14.12 -8.67
C GLY A 147 3.18 -13.43 -7.96
N ALA A 148 3.23 -12.09 -7.95
CA ALA A 148 4.32 -11.36 -7.30
C ALA A 148 4.13 -11.28 -5.79
N SER A 149 5.25 -11.23 -5.06
CA SER A 149 5.29 -11.00 -3.61
C SER A 149 6.07 -9.72 -3.28
N ARG A 150 5.67 -9.03 -2.22
CA ARG A 150 6.36 -7.85 -1.70
C ARG A 150 6.51 -7.96 -0.18
N VAL A 151 7.72 -7.68 0.30
CA VAL A 151 7.98 -7.46 1.73
C VAL A 151 7.69 -6.01 2.06
N VAL A 152 6.94 -5.79 3.14
CA VAL A 152 6.63 -4.47 3.70
C VAL A 152 7.19 -4.40 5.11
N GLU A 153 7.94 -3.34 5.37
CA GLU A 153 8.40 -2.96 6.70
C GLU A 153 7.71 -1.67 7.10
N GLY A 154 7.20 -1.63 8.32
CA GLY A 154 6.40 -0.51 8.79
C GLY A 154 6.33 -0.42 10.31
N SER A 155 5.61 0.58 10.79
CA SER A 155 5.41 0.83 12.21
C SER A 155 3.95 1.13 12.49
N MET A 156 3.43 0.67 13.63
CA MET A 156 2.09 1.00 14.11
C MET A 156 2.17 1.66 15.48
N GLY A 157 1.38 2.73 15.67
CA GLY A 157 1.30 3.44 16.93
C GLY A 157 0.12 2.94 17.76
N ILE A 158 0.39 2.35 18.92
CA ILE A 158 -0.66 1.80 19.80
C ILE A 158 -0.71 2.54 21.14
N ARG A 159 -1.90 2.58 21.76
CA ARG A 159 -2.11 3.18 23.09
C ARG A 159 -2.81 2.16 23.99
N ILE A 160 -2.12 1.76 25.05
CA ILE A 160 -2.56 0.68 25.94
C ILE A 160 -2.71 1.25 27.36
N PRO A 161 -3.77 0.91 28.10
CA PRO A 161 -3.91 1.30 29.50
C PRO A 161 -2.65 0.96 30.30
N ILE A 162 -2.24 1.84 31.21
CA ILE A 162 -1.00 1.63 31.98
C ILE A 162 -1.03 0.36 32.86
N SER A 163 -2.22 -0.17 33.14
CA SER A 163 -2.45 -1.42 33.88
C SER A 163 -2.30 -2.68 33.02
N GLU A 164 -2.12 -2.55 31.71
CA GLU A 164 -2.00 -3.68 30.78
C GLU A 164 -0.59 -3.76 30.18
N ASN A 165 -0.16 -4.99 29.90
CA ASN A 165 1.13 -5.30 29.28
C ASN A 165 1.01 -6.21 28.05
N LYS A 166 -0.20 -6.37 27.52
CA LYS A 166 -0.47 -7.22 26.34
C LYS A 166 -1.38 -6.50 25.37
N ALA A 167 -1.19 -6.79 24.09
CA ALA A 167 -2.10 -6.36 23.03
C ALA A 167 -2.18 -7.45 21.95
N LYS A 168 -3.21 -7.38 21.11
CA LYS A 168 -3.32 -8.14 19.87
C LYS A 168 -3.18 -7.19 18.70
N ILE A 169 -2.49 -7.60 17.64
CA ILE A 169 -2.30 -6.78 16.44
C ILE A 169 -2.57 -7.62 15.19
N ARG A 170 -2.98 -6.95 14.12
CA ARG A 170 -3.12 -7.52 12.78
C ARG A 170 -2.89 -6.43 11.73
N LEU A 171 -2.76 -6.85 10.48
CA LEU A 171 -2.74 -5.98 9.31
C LEU A 171 -3.97 -6.28 8.44
N TYR A 172 -4.48 -5.25 7.77
CA TYR A 172 -5.56 -5.30 6.79
C TYR A 172 -5.09 -4.60 5.50
N ILE A 173 -4.94 -5.36 4.41
CA ILE A 173 -4.62 -4.82 3.08
C ILE A 173 -5.91 -4.51 2.31
N ASP A 174 -5.85 -3.57 1.38
CA ASP A 174 -7.05 -2.99 0.75
C ASP A 174 -8.02 -2.35 1.77
N SER A 175 -7.46 -1.77 2.83
CA SER A 175 -8.27 -1.06 3.82
C SER A 175 -8.83 0.25 3.26
N PRO A 176 -10.07 0.64 3.60
CA PRO A 176 -10.62 1.95 3.32
C PRO A 176 -9.99 3.08 4.18
N CYS A 177 -8.95 2.79 4.96
CA CYS A 177 -8.24 3.81 5.73
C CYS A 177 -7.78 4.96 4.83
N ALA A 178 -7.91 6.18 5.36
CA ALA A 178 -7.57 7.40 4.65
C ALA A 178 -6.90 8.38 5.62
N GLU A 179 -5.81 8.98 5.15
CA GLU A 179 -5.15 10.12 5.78
C GLU A 179 -4.94 11.21 4.71
N GLU A 180 -4.84 12.47 5.12
CA GLU A 180 -4.80 13.64 4.20
C GLU A 180 -3.72 13.53 3.10
N HIS A 181 -2.62 12.84 3.39
CA HIS A 181 -1.48 12.68 2.49
C HIS A 181 -1.53 11.41 1.64
N LEU A 182 -2.56 10.57 1.80
CA LEU A 182 -2.71 9.32 1.06
C LEU A 182 -3.57 9.51 -0.19
N PRO A 183 -3.36 8.70 -1.24
CA PRO A 183 -4.26 8.68 -2.38
C PRO A 183 -5.68 8.30 -1.94
N THR A 184 -6.68 8.77 -2.70
CA THR A 184 -8.08 8.37 -2.52
C THR A 184 -8.19 6.84 -2.54
N TYR A 185 -8.93 6.28 -1.58
CA TYR A 185 -9.19 4.85 -1.52
C TYR A 185 -9.91 4.37 -2.79
N VAL A 186 -9.33 3.34 -3.41
CA VAL A 186 -9.92 2.61 -4.54
C VAL A 186 -9.90 1.14 -4.16
N TYR A 187 -11.09 0.59 -3.94
CA TYR A 187 -11.30 -0.82 -3.60
C TYR A 187 -10.70 -1.73 -4.68
N VAL A 188 -9.88 -2.69 -4.26
CA VAL A 188 -9.37 -3.75 -5.13
C VAL A 188 -10.46 -4.81 -5.19
N SER A 189 -11.00 -5.10 -6.38
CA SER A 189 -11.91 -6.23 -6.49
C SER A 189 -11.11 -7.53 -6.46
N GLU A 190 -11.30 -8.32 -5.42
CA GLU A 190 -10.54 -9.54 -5.22
C GLU A 190 -11.36 -10.82 -5.42
N CYS A 191 -10.64 -11.93 -5.47
CA CYS A 191 -11.21 -13.26 -5.49
C CYS A 191 -11.82 -13.65 -4.15
N ASP A 192 -11.15 -13.28 -3.07
CA ASP A 192 -11.54 -13.59 -1.70
C ASP A 192 -11.10 -12.47 -0.75
N GLU A 193 -12.06 -11.59 -0.46
CA GLU A 193 -11.87 -10.45 0.45
C GLU A 193 -11.50 -10.85 1.88
N THR A 194 -11.70 -12.12 2.26
CA THR A 194 -11.36 -12.58 3.61
C THR A 194 -9.85 -12.78 3.79
N ASN A 195 -9.09 -12.93 2.70
CA ASN A 195 -7.65 -13.08 2.70
C ASN A 195 -6.89 -11.77 2.97
N ASN A 196 -7.61 -10.65 2.94
CA ASN A 196 -7.07 -9.32 3.17
C ASN A 196 -6.67 -9.05 4.62
N TYR A 197 -6.88 -10.00 5.54
CA TYR A 197 -6.41 -9.90 6.92
C TYR A 197 -5.22 -10.82 7.17
N SER A 198 -4.19 -10.29 7.82
CA SER A 198 -3.13 -11.12 8.39
C SER A 198 -3.65 -11.91 9.59
N LYS A 199 -2.91 -12.96 10.00
CA LYS A 199 -3.12 -13.59 11.31
C LYS A 199 -3.03 -12.57 12.45
N ILE A 200 -3.81 -12.79 13.51
CA ILE A 200 -3.71 -11.99 14.74
C ILE A 200 -2.48 -12.43 15.54
N VAL A 201 -1.61 -11.49 15.88
CA VAL A 201 -0.42 -11.70 16.71
C VAL A 201 -0.66 -11.12 18.10
N SER A 202 -0.38 -11.89 19.15
CA SER A 202 -0.37 -11.37 20.52
C SER A 202 1.02 -10.89 20.87
N ILE A 203 1.14 -9.70 21.44
CA ILE A 203 2.41 -9.07 21.83
C ILE A 203 2.45 -8.80 23.33
N ASN A 204 3.65 -8.88 23.91
CA ASN A 204 3.94 -8.41 25.25
C ASN A 204 4.62 -7.04 25.16
N LEU A 205 4.26 -6.12 26.06
CA LEU A 205 4.72 -4.74 26.08
C LEU A 205 5.81 -4.57 27.16
N PRO A 206 6.95 -3.94 26.84
CA PRO A 206 8.05 -3.71 27.78
C PRO A 206 7.79 -2.56 28.77
#